data_AF-A0A3S4IMM2-F1
#
_entry.id   AF-A0A3S4IMM2-F1
#
_cell.length_a   1.000
_cell.length_b   1.000
_cell.length_c   1.000
_cell.angle_alpha   90.00
_cell.angle_beta   90.00
_cell.angle_gamma   90.00
#
_symmetry.space_group_name_H-M   'P 1'
#
loop_
_entity.id
_entity.type
_entity.pdbx_description
1 polymer ?
#
loop_
_entity_poly.entity_id
_entity_poly.type
_entity_poly.pdbx_seq_one_letter_code
_entity_poly.pdbx_strand_id
1 'polypeptide(L)' 'MWKIGEKLANKLGIAHGDTVKVSSNRGYIKAKAVVTKRIRTLKADGKDIDTIGIPIHWGYEGVAKKRLYRQYVNAFRR' A
#
# COMPACT_ATOMS: atom_id res chain seq x y z
N MET A 1 3.53 1.20 -0.95
CA MET A 1 2.93 1.93 0.20
C MET A 1 1.74 2.73 -0.32
N TRP A 2 0.59 2.64 0.34
CA TRP A 2 -0.71 3.20 -0.11
C TRP A 2 -1.12 4.41 0.71
N LYS A 3 -1.82 5.38 0.12
CA LYS A 3 -2.33 6.56 0.83
C LYS A 3 -3.82 6.42 1.11
N ILE A 4 -4.22 6.69 2.36
CA ILE A 4 -5.61 6.66 2.83
C ILE A 4 -5.90 7.92 3.64
N GLY A 5 -7.12 8.47 3.52
CA GLY A 5 -7.56 9.60 4.32
C GLY A 5 -7.83 9.21 5.77
N GLU A 6 -7.66 10.15 6.71
CA GLU A 6 -7.87 9.91 8.15
C GLU A 6 -9.29 9.44 8.46
N LYS A 7 -10.31 10.00 7.79
CA LYS A 7 -11.71 9.63 8.02
C LYS A 7 -11.99 8.17 7.66
N LEU A 8 -11.51 7.71 6.50
CA LEU A 8 -11.65 6.32 6.09
C LEU A 8 -10.79 5.39 6.95
N ALA A 9 -9.57 5.81 7.30
CA ALA A 9 -8.68 5.03 8.17
C ALA A 9 -9.33 4.79 9.55
N ASN A 10 -9.91 5.82 10.15
CA ASN A 10 -10.63 5.71 11.43
C ASN A 10 -11.86 4.82 11.31
N LYS A 11 -12.64 4.95 10.23
CA LYS A 11 -13.81 4.12 9.96
C LYS A 11 -13.45 2.63 9.83
N LEU A 12 -12.27 2.32 9.27
CA LEU A 12 -11.79 0.96 9.05
C LEU A 12 -10.87 0.45 10.16
N GLY A 13 -10.55 1.26 11.17
CA GLY A 13 -9.62 0.90 12.24
C GLY A 13 -8.17 0.68 11.78
N ILE A 14 -7.74 1.39 10.73
CA ILE A 14 -6.39 1.24 10.15
C ILE A 14 -5.46 2.30 10.74
N ALA A 15 -4.39 1.86 11.40
CA ALA A 15 -3.35 2.74 11.88
C ALA A 15 -2.30 3.05 10.78
N HIS A 16 -1.53 4.11 11.00
CA HIS A 16 -0.42 4.44 10.12
C HIS A 16 0.66 3.34 10.19
N GLY A 17 1.11 2.85 9.02
CA GLY A 17 2.09 1.77 8.93
C GLY A 17 1.49 0.35 8.97
N ASP A 18 0.16 0.23 9.07
CA ASP A 18 -0.49 -1.06 9.00
C ASP A 18 -0.36 -1.69 7.62
N THR A 19 -0.27 -3.02 7.57
CA THR A 19 -0.29 -3.75 6.32
C THR A 19 -1.74 -3.94 5.89
N VAL A 20 -2.13 -3.31 4.78
CA VAL A 20 -3.50 -3.35 4.28
C VAL A 20 -3.58 -4.09 2.94
N LYS A 21 -4.72 -4.74 2.69
CA LYS A 21 -5.08 -5.35 1.41
C LYS A 21 -6.02 -4.41 0.68
N VAL A 22 -5.65 -4.00 -0.53
CA VAL A 22 -6.52 -3.26 -1.44
C VAL A 22 -6.91 -4.18 -2.58
N SER A 23 -8.21 -4.31 -2.85
CA SER A 23 -8.75 -5.23 -3.86
C SER A 23 -9.69 -4.53 -4.84
N SER A 24 -9.76 -5.07 -6.05
CA SER A 24 -10.75 -4.75 -7.08
C SER A 24 -11.20 -6.05 -7.75
N ASN A 25 -12.15 -5.97 -8.69
CA ASN A 25 -12.60 -7.13 -9.47
C ASN A 25 -11.45 -7.84 -10.23
N ARG A 26 -10.32 -7.16 -10.46
CA ARG A 26 -9.15 -7.71 -11.18
C ARG A 26 -8.12 -8.40 -10.29
N GLY A 27 -8.24 -8.29 -8.97
CA GLY A 27 -7.25 -8.84 -8.03
C GLY A 27 -6.96 -7.93 -6.85
N TYR A 28 -5.86 -8.19 -6.13
CA TYR A 28 -5.50 -7.46 -4.93
C TYR A 28 -4.00 -7.25 -4.79
N ILE A 29 -3.63 -6.27 -3.97
CA ILE A 29 -2.25 -5.96 -3.58
C ILE A 29 -2.17 -5.74 -2.07
N LYS A 30 -1.03 -6.07 -1.46
CA LYS A 30 -0.74 -5.83 -0.04
C LYS A 30 0.38 -4.81 0.07
N ALA A 31 0.19 -3.75 0.87
CA ALA A 31 1.30 -2.87 1.25
C ALA A 31 0.98 -2.09 2.53
N LYS A 32 1.98 -1.34 3.00
CA LYS A 32 1.87 -0.44 4.14
C LYS A 32 0.92 0.74 3.85
N ALA A 33 0.09 1.10 4.82
CA ALA A 33 -0.82 2.23 4.76
C ALA A 33 -0.17 3.52 5.29
N VAL A 34 -0.35 4.61 4.55
CA VAL A 34 0.00 5.98 4.92
C VAL A 34 -1.31 6.72 5.14
N VAL A 35 -1.66 6.84 6.41
CA VAL A 35 -2.78 7.68 6.84
C VAL A 35 -2.33 9.14 6.75
N THR A 36 -3.09 9.97 6.01
CA THR A 36 -2.71 11.37 5.79
C THR A 36 -3.91 12.30 5.58
N LYS A 37 -3.82 13.52 6.11
CA LYS A 37 -4.77 14.63 5.88
C LYS A 37 -4.82 15.15 4.44
N ARG A 38 -3.84 14.77 3.61
CA ARG A 38 -3.74 15.17 2.20
C ARG A 38 -4.82 14.52 1.33
N ILE A 39 -5.36 13.38 1.75
CA ILE A 39 -6.48 12.71 1.09
C ILE A 39 -7.73 13.01 1.93
N ARG A 40 -8.64 13.80 1.35
CA ARG A 40 -9.90 14.19 1.99
C ARG A 40 -11.05 13.43 1.35
N THR A 41 -12.04 13.07 2.16
CA THR A 41 -13.32 12.56 1.69
C THR A 41 -14.05 13.66 0.92
N LEU A 42 -14.55 13.33 -0.26
CA LEU A 42 -15.34 14.23 -1.09
C LEU A 42 -16.83 14.03 -0.79
N LYS A 43 -17.61 15.11 -0.80
CA LYS A 43 -19.08 15.04 -0.77
C LYS A 43 -19.60 15.25 -2.18
N ALA A 44 -20.26 14.25 -2.74
CA ALA A 44 -20.88 14.33 -4.05
C ALA A 44 -22.19 13.53 -4.04
N ASP A 45 -23.25 14.08 -4.65
CA ASP A 45 -24.58 13.44 -4.68
C ASP A 45 -25.09 13.05 -3.28
N GLY A 46 -24.85 13.92 -2.28
CA GLY A 46 -25.19 13.66 -0.87
C GLY A 46 -24.40 12.54 -0.19
N LYS A 47 -23.46 11.89 -0.89
CA LYS A 47 -22.65 10.76 -0.39
C LYS A 47 -21.23 11.20 -0.06
N ASP A 48 -20.67 10.55 0.95
CA ASP A 48 -19.25 10.63 1.28
C ASP A 48 -18.48 9.63 0.39
N ILE A 49 -17.55 10.14 -0.42
CA ILE A 49 -16.70 9.37 -1.33
C ILE A 49 -15.25 9.45 -0.84
N ASP A 50 -14.68 8.31 -0.50
CA ASP A 50 -13.29 8.18 -0.08
C ASP A 50 -12.39 7.71 -1.23
N THR A 51 -11.18 8.28 -1.31
CA THR A 51 -10.20 7.96 -2.35
C THR A 51 -9.01 7.20 -1.76
N ILE A 52 -8.55 6.16 -2.46
CA ILE A 52 -7.33 5.43 -2.12
C ILE A 52 -6.24 5.78 -3.12
N GLY A 53 -5.10 6.27 -2.64
CA GLY A 53 -3.94 6.59 -3.46
C GLY A 53 -3.01 5.38 -3.63
N ILE A 54 -2.85 4.90 -4.86
CA ILE A 54 -2.01 3.75 -5.22
C ILE A 54 -0.86 4.23 -6.13
N PRO A 55 0.37 4.40 -5.62
CA PRO A 55 1.50 4.71 -6.47
C PRO A 55 1.90 3.50 -7.33
N ILE A 56 2.35 3.76 -8.56
CA ILE A 56 2.64 2.73 -9.58
C ILE A 56 4.13 2.37 -9.72
N HIS A 57 4.98 2.86 -8.82
CA HIS A 57 6.45 2.78 -8.97
C HIS A 57 7.10 1.53 -8.34
N TRP A 58 6.30 0.55 -7.93
CA TRP A 58 6.79 -0.74 -7.45
C TRP A 58 6.45 -1.85 -8.44
N GLY A 59 7.37 -2.78 -8.64
CA GLY A 59 7.22 -3.94 -9.52
C GLY A 59 8.02 -5.12 -8.97
N TYR A 60 7.92 -6.26 -9.64
CA TYR A 60 8.61 -7.50 -9.24
C TYR A 60 10.12 -7.46 -9.49
N GLU A 61 10.56 -6.66 -10.47
CA GLU A 61 11.97 -6.47 -10.79
C GLU A 61 12.41 -5.05 -10.44
N GLY A 62 13.52 -4.96 -9.69
CA GLY A 62 14.18 -3.69 -9.39
C GLY A 62 15.57 -3.67 -10.01
N VAL A 63 16.03 -2.50 -10.46
CA VAL A 63 17.39 -2.26 -10.98
C VAL A 63 18.46 -2.34 -9.87
N ALA A 64 18.08 -2.78 -8.67
CA ALA A 64 19.00 -2.93 -7.55
C ALA A 64 20.05 -3.99 -7.87
N LYS A 65 21.32 -3.56 -7.81
CA LYS A 65 22.51 -4.36 -8.13
C LYS A 65 22.46 -5.74 -7.46
N LYS A 66 22.67 -6.78 -8.27
CA LYS A 66 22.66 -8.24 -7.98
C LYS A 66 23.71 -8.71 -6.95
N ARG A 67 24.08 -7.90 -5.95
CA ARG A 67 25.09 -8.23 -4.93
C ARG A 67 24.49 -8.86 -3.68
N LEU A 68 23.20 -8.64 -3.38
CA LEU A 68 22.57 -9.23 -2.19
C LEU A 68 22.04 -10.66 -2.42
N TYR A 69 21.72 -11.05 -3.65
CA TYR A 69 21.19 -12.40 -3.94
C TYR A 69 22.23 -13.52 -3.74
N ARG A 70 23.53 -13.24 -3.95
CA ARG A 70 24.59 -14.27 -3.91
C ARG A 70 24.99 -14.71 -2.49
N GLN A 71 24.68 -13.95 -1.44
CA GLN A 71 25.01 -14.33 -0.05
C GLN A 71 23.95 -15.24 0.59
N TYR A 72 22.67 -15.12 0.22
CA TYR A 72 21.61 -15.95 0.79
C TYR A 72 21.56 -17.37 0.20
N VAL A 73 21.86 -17.55 -1.09
CA VAL A 73 21.87 -18.89 -1.73
C VAL A 73 22.95 -19.80 -1.15
N ASN A 74 24.04 -19.24 -0.63
CA ASN A 74 25.13 -20.04 -0.01
C ASN A 74 24.89 -20.37 1.48
N ALA A 75 23.91 -19.73 2.14
CA ALA A 75 23.60 -19.98 3.54
C ALA A 75 22.63 -21.16 3.77
N PHE A 76 22.00 -21.67 2.70
CA PHE A 76 21.06 -22.81 2.74
C PHE A 76 21.67 -24.13 2.24
N ARG A 77 23.01 -24.19 2.13
CA ARG A 77 23.75 -25.37 1.66
C ARG A 77 24.88 -25.80 2.60
N ARG A 78 24.71 -25.55 3.91
CA ARG A 78 25.38 -26.27 5.00
C ARG A 78 24.38 -26.50 6.12
#